data_AF-A0A6I5C5J1-F1
#
_entry.id   AF-A0A6I5C5J1-F1
#
_cell.length_a   1.000
_cell.length_b   1.000
_cell.length_c   1.000
_cell.angle_alpha   90.00
_cell.angle_beta   90.00
_cell.angle_gamma   90.00
#
_symmetry.space_group_name_H-M   'P 1'
#
loop_
_entity.id
_entity.type
_entity.pdbx_description
1 polymer ?
#
loop_
_entity_poly.entity_id
_entity_poly.type
_entity_poly.pdbx_seq_one_letter_code
_entity_poly.pdbx_strand_id
1 'polypeptide(L)'
;MRSRRTFHAVDSHTEGMPTRVVVGGVGTVPGATMAERRRWFMENSDDVRTLLMYEPRGHSAMSGAVLQPPTRPDADFGVLF
;
A
#
# COMPACT_ATOMS: atom_id res chain seq x y z
N MET A 1 6.57 23.09 1.78
CA MET A 1 5.20 22.57 1.60
C MET A 1 4.68 22.06 2.93
N ARG A 2 3.43 22.37 3.31
CA ARG A 2 2.77 21.81 4.50
C ARG A 2 1.76 20.75 4.05
N SER A 3 2.15 19.48 4.06
CA SER A 3 1.25 18.36 3.75
C SER A 3 0.48 17.92 4.99
N ARG A 4 -0.78 17.50 4.82
CA ARG A 4 -1.56 16.85 5.90
C ARG A 4 -1.19 15.37 6.07
N ARG A 5 -0.75 14.73 4.99
CA ARG A 5 -0.32 13.33 4.91
C ARG A 5 0.80 13.24 3.87
N THR A 6 1.80 12.41 4.14
CA THR A 6 2.92 12.15 3.23
C THR A 6 3.09 10.64 3.12
N PHE A 7 3.12 10.14 1.89
CA PHE A 7 3.41 8.73 1.58
C PHE A 7 4.66 8.67 0.72
N HIS A 8 5.54 7.74 1.03
CA HIS A 8 6.74 7.48 0.24
C HIS A 8 6.47 6.27 -0.63
N ALA A 9 6.72 6.40 -1.93
CA ALA A 9 6.51 5.32 -2.88
C ALA A 9 7.64 5.23 -3.89
N VAL A 10 7.90 4.00 -4.33
CA VAL A 10 8.72 3.67 -5.49
C VAL A 10 7.77 3.19 -6.58
N ASP A 11 7.65 3.95 -7.65
CA ASP A 11 6.84 3.56 -8.80
C ASP A 11 7.73 2.79 -9.79
N SER A 12 7.24 1.63 -10.23
CA SER A 12 7.91 0.76 -11.20
C SER A 12 6.92 0.24 -12.22
N HIS A 13 7.39 -0.57 -13.17
CA HIS A 13 6.51 -1.38 -14.01
C HIS A 13 7.07 -2.78 -14.19
N THR A 14 6.18 -3.74 -14.41
CA THR A 14 6.51 -5.10 -14.83
C THR A 14 5.84 -5.34 -16.17
N GLU A 15 6.61 -5.47 -17.26
CA GLU A 15 6.08 -5.62 -18.62
C GLU A 15 5.04 -4.55 -19.00
N GLY A 16 5.30 -3.29 -18.63
CA GLY A 16 4.41 -2.15 -18.89
C GLY A 16 3.25 -1.99 -17.89
N MET A 17 2.98 -2.95 -17.01
CA MET A 17 1.98 -2.81 -15.95
C MET A 17 2.56 -2.01 -14.77
N PRO A 18 2.02 -0.81 -14.45
CA PRO A 18 2.59 0.03 -13.42
C PRO A 18 2.27 -0.50 -12.02
N THR A 19 3.24 -0.38 -11.12
CA THR A 19 3.08 -0.72 -9.70
C THR A 19 3.65 0.40 -8.84
N ARG A 20 2.83 0.90 -7.93
CA ARG A 20 3.23 1.84 -6.89
C ARG A 20 3.51 1.08 -5.60
N VAL A 21 4.78 0.95 -5.25
CA VAL A 21 5.22 0.31 -4.00
C VAL A 21 5.31 1.37 -2.90
N VAL A 22 4.34 1.38 -1.98
CA VAL A 22 4.31 2.28 -0.82
C VAL A 22 5.24 1.75 0.26
N VAL A 23 6.33 2.48 0.48
CA VAL A 23 7.40 2.11 1.42
C VAL A 23 7.34 2.89 2.75
N GLY A 24 6.45 3.88 2.86
CA GLY A 24 6.29 4.66 4.09
C GLY A 24 5.02 5.53 4.12
N GLY A 25 4.57 5.87 5.33
CA GLY A 25 3.44 6.77 5.58
C GLY A 25 2.11 6.10 5.94
N VAL A 26 1.98 4.78 5.82
CA VAL A 26 0.75 4.02 6.15
C VAL A 26 0.72 3.52 7.60
N GLY A 27 1.90 3.29 8.21
CA GLY A 27 2.00 2.63 9.51
C GLY A 27 1.80 1.10 9.41
N THR A 28 1.88 0.41 10.55
CA THR A 28 1.61 -1.03 10.61
C THR A 28 0.11 -1.27 10.74
N VAL A 29 -0.46 -2.03 9.81
CA VAL A 29 -1.87 -2.38 9.77
C VAL A 29 -2.18 -3.43 10.83
N PRO A 30 -3.26 -3.29 11.62
CA PRO A 30 -3.68 -4.30 12.60
C PRO A 30 -3.99 -5.67 11.98
N GLY A 31 -3.58 -6.74 12.64
CA GLY A 31 -3.84 -8.13 12.23
C GLY A 31 -2.64 -9.04 12.46
N ALA A 32 -2.92 -10.26 12.92
CA ALA A 32 -1.93 -11.31 13.15
C ALA A 32 -1.50 -11.99 11.84
N THR A 33 -2.36 -11.97 10.81
CA THR A 33 -2.06 -12.48 9.48
C THR A 33 -2.15 -11.37 8.41
N MET A 34 -1.47 -11.55 7.27
CA MET A 34 -1.61 -10.62 6.14
C MET A 34 -3.05 -10.55 5.61
N ALA A 35 -3.82 -11.63 5.71
CA ALA A 35 -5.24 -11.66 5.32
C ALA A 35 -6.11 -10.79 6.26
N GLU A 36 -5.87 -10.85 7.57
CA GLU A 36 -6.52 -9.97 8.54
C GLU A 36 -6.16 -8.51 8.31
N ARG A 37 -4.87 -8.21 8.07
CA ARG A 37 -4.42 -6.85 7.72
C ARG A 37 -5.10 -6.33 6.47
N ARG A 38 -5.21 -7.16 5.42
CA ARG A 38 -5.90 -6.79 4.19
C ARG A 38 -7.37 -6.45 4.46
N ARG A 39 -8.07 -7.30 5.23
CA ARG A 39 -9.47 -7.08 5.61
C ARG A 39 -9.64 -5.77 6.36
N TRP A 40 -8.82 -5.57 7.39
CA TRP A 40 -8.86 -4.34 8.18
C TRP A 40 -8.60 -3.10 7.32
N PHE A 41 -7.62 -3.16 6.40
CA PHE A 41 -7.29 -2.03 5.52
C PHE A 41 -8.44 -1.66 4.59
N MET A 42 -9.12 -2.65 4.00
CA MET A 42 -10.31 -2.41 3.18
C MET A 42 -11.47 -1.79 3.98
N GLU A 43 -11.66 -2.22 5.23
CA GLU A 43 -12.76 -1.74 6.09
C GLU A 43 -12.50 -0.37 6.72
N ASN A 44 -11.22 -0.03 6.98
CA ASN A 44 -10.87 1.12 7.83
C ASN A 44 -9.93 2.15 7.16
N SER A 45 -9.42 1.87 5.97
CA SER A 45 -8.38 2.70 5.32
C SER A 45 -8.51 2.77 3.79
N ASP A 46 -9.72 2.58 3.25
CA ASP A 46 -9.98 2.71 1.80
C ASP A 46 -9.70 4.13 1.27
N ASP A 47 -9.74 5.13 2.15
CA ASP A 47 -9.33 6.51 1.84
C ASP A 47 -7.86 6.59 1.39
N VAL A 48 -7.00 5.70 1.90
CA VAL A 48 -5.58 5.62 1.51
C VAL A 48 -5.45 5.01 0.11
N ARG A 49 -6.16 3.92 -0.14
CA ARG A 49 -6.19 3.28 -1.47
C ARG A 49 -6.72 4.25 -2.52
N THR A 50 -7.87 4.87 -2.28
CA THR A 50 -8.46 5.85 -3.22
C THR A 50 -7.51 7.02 -3.48
N LEU A 51 -6.91 7.60 -2.44
CA LEU A 51 -5.95 8.71 -2.58
C LEU A 51 -4.76 8.33 -3.47
N LEU A 52 -4.24 7.10 -3.33
CA LEU A 52 -3.02 6.68 -4.01
C LEU A 52 -3.25 6.09 -5.40
N MET A 53 -4.40 5.47 -5.64
CA MET A 53 -4.70 4.71 -6.87
C MET A 53 -5.56 5.49 -7.86
N TYR A 54 -6.43 6.40 -7.41
CA TYR A 54 -7.31 7.15 -8.31
C TYR A 54 -6.67 8.43 -8.80
N GLU A 55 -7.23 8.99 -9.87
CA GLU A 55 -6.88 10.32 -10.34
C GLU A 55 -7.06 11.35 -9.20
N PRO A 56 -6.16 12.34 -9.09
CA PRO A 56 -5.10 12.70 -10.04
C PRO A 56 -3.74 12.02 -9.77
N ARG A 57 -3.63 11.11 -8.80
CA ARG A 57 -2.34 10.52 -8.37
C ARG A 57 -2.05 9.16 -8.99
N GLY A 58 -3.10 8.44 -9.35
CA GLY A 58 -3.04 7.20 -10.12
C GLY A 58 -3.93 7.30 -11.36
N HIS A 59 -4.36 6.15 -11.85
CA HIS A 59 -5.16 5.98 -13.06
C HIS A 59 -5.77 4.58 -13.07
N SER A 60 -6.63 4.28 -14.05
CA SER A 60 -7.40 3.02 -14.12
C SER A 60 -6.57 1.73 -14.15
N ALA A 61 -5.29 1.80 -14.53
CA ALA A 61 -4.37 0.66 -14.59
C ALA A 61 -3.33 0.65 -13.44
N MET A 62 -3.41 1.59 -12.49
CA MET A 62 -2.47 1.66 -11.38
C MET A 62 -2.65 0.45 -10.44
N SER A 63 -1.59 -0.32 -10.24
CA SER A 63 -1.51 -1.33 -9.18
C SER A 63 -0.77 -0.77 -7.97
N GLY A 64 -1.18 -1.16 -6.76
CA GLY A 64 -0.57 -0.70 -5.52
C GLY A 64 -0.03 -1.87 -4.70
N ALA A 65 1.09 -1.66 -4.02
CA ALA A 65 1.65 -2.59 -3.06
C ALA A 65 2.07 -1.82 -1.81
N VAL A 66 1.45 -2.09 -0.66
CA VAL A 66 1.82 -1.48 0.62
C VAL A 66 2.72 -2.43 1.39
N LEU A 67 3.97 -2.02 1.62
CA LEU A 67 4.89 -2.79 2.45
C LEU A 67 4.47 -2.73 3.91
N GLN A 68 4.58 -3.87 4.57
CA GLN A 68 4.26 -4.09 5.96
C GLN A 68 5.34 -4.95 6.62
N PRO A 69 5.54 -4.85 7.94
CA PRO A 69 6.34 -5.83 8.66
C PRO A 69 5.81 -7.25 8.40
N PRO A 70 6.67 -8.25 8.24
CA PRO A 70 6.24 -9.62 8.02
C PRO A 70 5.43 -10.14 9.23
N THR A 71 4.44 -11.01 8.98
CA THR A 71 3.69 -11.70 10.04
C THR A 71 4.27 -13.08 10.36
N ARG A 72 5.35 -13.48 9.67
CA ARG A 72 6.06 -14.74 9.86
C ARG A 72 7.55 -14.48 10.05
N PRO A 73 8.25 -15.29 10.87
CA PRO A 73 9.68 -15.09 11.12
C PRO A 73 10.58 -15.43 9.93
N ASP A 74 10.06 -16.14 8.91
CA ASP A 74 10.79 -16.60 7.73
C ASP A 74 10.55 -15.74 6.48
N ALA A 75 9.90 -14.58 6.63
CA ALA A 75 9.62 -13.65 5.54
C ALA A 75 10.30 -12.30 5.80
N ASP A 76 10.85 -11.68 4.76
CA ASP A 76 11.47 -10.36 4.87
C ASP A 76 10.41 -9.25 5.03
N PHE A 77 9.29 -9.37 4.29
CA PHE A 77 8.23 -8.37 4.26
C PHE A 77 6.84 -8.99 4.14
N GLY A 78 5.83 -8.27 4.61
CA GLY A 78 4.43 -8.44 4.23
C GLY A 78 4.04 -7.44 3.15
N VAL A 79 3.14 -7.83 2.26
CA VAL A 79 2.62 -6.95 1.20
C VAL A 79 1.10 -6.99 1.16
N LEU A 80 0.48 -5.82 1.13
CA LEU A 80 -0.95 -5.66 0.83
C LEU A 80 -1.10 -5.13 -0.60
N PHE A 81 -1.80 -5.87 -1.45
CA PHE A 81 -2.27 -5.43 -2.77
C PHE A 81 -3.75 -5.03 -2.69
#